data_AF-A0A662E881-F1
#
_entry.id   AF-A0A662E881-F1
#
_cell.length_a   1.000
_cell.length_b   1.000
_cell.length_c   1.000
_cell.angle_alpha   90.00
_cell.angle_beta   90.00
_cell.angle_gamma   90.00
#
_symmetry.space_group_name_H-M   'P 1'
#
loop_
_entity.id
_entity.type
_entity.pdbx_description
1 polymer ?
#
loop_
_entity_poly.entity_id
_entity_poly.type
_entity_poly.pdbx_seq_one_letter_code
_entity_poly.pdbx_strand_id
1 'polypeptide(L)'
;QAPACDKILDRLAMAIYFAEGAGISVIRIGLQPTDSLNRPGQILSGCFHAALRHRVVSRIYRRFIEKYSIENATISVSAKHLAYAVGFKRENANLFPLLRFQGEKSIKPWDARLNGTCYHMLTEGLYEIERLFER
;
A
#
# COMPACT_ATOMS: atom_id res chain seq x y z
N GLN A 1 -1.79 -3.92 -20.46
CA GLN A 1 -1.83 -2.81 -19.48
C GLN A 1 -0.47 -2.13 -19.49
N ALA A 2 -0.41 -0.79 -19.44
CA ALA A 2 0.84 -0.06 -19.67
C ALA A 2 1.86 -0.36 -18.54
N PRO A 3 3.06 -0.91 -18.86
CA PRO A 3 4.10 -1.26 -17.89
C PRO A 3 4.69 -0.06 -17.11
N ALA A 4 4.28 1.17 -17.44
CA ALA A 4 4.67 2.38 -16.73
C ALA A 4 3.96 2.59 -15.37
N CYS A 5 2.86 1.88 -15.10
CA CYS A 5 2.04 2.12 -13.90
C CYS A 5 2.70 1.61 -12.60
N ASP A 6 3.33 0.43 -12.63
CA ASP A 6 3.82 -0.25 -11.42
C ASP A 6 5.07 0.42 -10.84
N LYS A 7 6.00 0.88 -11.69
CA LYS A 7 7.18 1.65 -11.24
C LYS A 7 6.78 2.94 -10.51
N ILE A 8 5.70 3.58 -10.93
CA ILE A 8 5.20 4.80 -10.27
C ILE A 8 4.56 4.45 -8.93
N LEU A 9 3.77 3.38 -8.86
CA LEU A 9 3.19 2.92 -7.58
C LEU A 9 4.27 2.57 -6.57
N ASP A 10 5.33 1.89 -7.00
CA ASP A 10 6.46 1.54 -6.16
C ASP A 10 7.19 2.79 -5.64
N ARG A 11 7.39 3.82 -6.48
CA ARG A 11 7.97 5.11 -6.05
C ARG A 11 7.07 5.88 -5.08
N LEU A 12 5.76 5.88 -5.33
CA LEU A 12 4.81 6.51 -4.41
C LEU A 12 4.74 5.76 -3.08
N ALA A 13 4.83 4.43 -3.09
CA ALA A 13 4.91 3.63 -1.87
C ALA A 13 6.14 4.01 -1.05
N MET A 14 7.31 4.14 -1.69
CA MET A 14 8.54 4.63 -1.04
C MET A 14 8.36 6.02 -0.41
N ALA A 15 7.73 6.96 -1.12
CA ALA A 15 7.48 8.29 -0.56
C ALA A 15 6.59 8.24 0.69
N ILE A 16 5.57 7.37 0.71
CA ILE A 16 4.77 7.14 1.92
C ILE A 16 5.64 6.55 3.04
N TYR A 17 6.46 5.54 2.73
CA TYR A 17 7.34 4.92 3.73
C TYR A 17 8.23 5.94 4.42
N PHE A 18 8.91 6.79 3.65
CA PHE A 18 9.80 7.81 4.21
C PHE A 18 9.04 8.84 5.05
N ALA A 19 7.92 9.36 4.54
CA ALA A 19 7.17 10.39 5.25
C ALA A 19 6.54 9.85 6.53
N GLU A 20 5.73 8.78 6.44
CA GLU A 20 5.03 8.21 7.60
C GLU A 20 6.02 7.61 8.61
N GLY A 21 7.12 7.00 8.14
CA GLY A 21 8.19 6.47 8.99
C GLY A 21 8.96 7.56 9.75
N ALA A 22 9.08 8.76 9.18
CA ALA A 22 9.62 9.94 9.86
C ALA A 22 8.58 10.65 10.77
N GLY A 23 7.37 10.08 10.92
CA GLY A 23 6.27 10.69 11.69
C GLY A 23 5.55 11.81 10.95
N ILE A 24 5.79 11.99 9.64
CA ILE A 24 5.11 12.96 8.79
C ILE A 24 3.93 12.27 8.12
N SER A 25 2.72 12.55 8.60
CA SER A 25 1.51 11.92 8.03
C SER A 25 1.27 12.39 6.60
N VAL A 26 1.15 11.43 5.68
CA VAL A 26 0.74 11.66 4.30
C VAL A 26 -0.77 11.84 4.29
N ILE A 27 -1.23 13.03 3.92
CA ILE A 27 -2.66 13.36 3.90
C ILE A 27 -3.29 12.97 2.56
N ARG A 28 -2.61 13.24 1.44
CA ARG A 28 -3.13 13.01 0.08
C ARG A 28 -2.06 12.46 -0.86
N ILE A 29 -2.48 11.60 -1.79
CA ILE A 29 -1.64 11.03 -2.84
C ILE A 29 -2.36 11.22 -4.17
N GLY A 30 -1.71 11.92 -5.10
CA GLY A 30 -2.29 12.32 -6.38
C GLY A 30 -2.93 13.71 -6.35
N LEU A 31 -3.33 14.16 -7.53
CA LEU A 31 -3.97 15.47 -7.73
C LEU A 31 -5.37 15.49 -7.12
N GLN A 32 -5.79 16.65 -6.63
CA GLN A 32 -7.18 16.87 -6.28
C GLN A 32 -8.01 16.79 -7.57
N PRO A 33 -9.03 15.92 -7.65
CA PRO A 33 -9.90 15.89 -8.81
C PRO A 33 -10.67 17.21 -8.86
N THR A 34 -10.49 17.97 -9.93
CA THR A 34 -11.35 19.09 -10.32
C THR A 34 -12.17 18.66 -11.54
N ASP A 35 -13.32 19.29 -11.78
CA ASP A 35 -14.17 18.99 -12.94
C ASP A 35 -13.45 19.18 -14.27
N SER A 36 -12.41 20.01 -14.32
CA SER A 36 -11.51 20.16 -15.47
C SER A 36 -10.63 18.93 -15.69
N LEU A 37 -10.02 18.38 -14.64
CA LEU A 37 -9.09 17.24 -14.70
C LEU A 37 -9.79 15.91 -15.02
N ASN A 38 -11.09 15.78 -14.72
CA ASN A 38 -11.85 14.56 -14.99
C ASN A 38 -12.40 14.47 -16.42
N ARG A 39 -12.26 15.51 -17.26
CA ARG A 39 -12.74 15.47 -18.64
C ARG A 39 -11.83 14.61 -19.53
N PRO A 40 -12.41 13.80 -20.45
CA PRO A 40 -11.62 13.05 -21.42
C PRO A 40 -10.67 13.97 -22.19
N GLY A 41 -9.38 13.62 -22.25
CA GLY A 41 -8.36 14.38 -22.98
C GLY A 41 -7.63 15.49 -22.21
N GLN A 42 -8.00 15.80 -20.96
CA GLN A 42 -7.26 16.77 -20.14
C GLN A 42 -6.01 16.20 -19.48
N ILE A 43 -5.98 14.89 -19.23
CA ILE A 43 -4.81 14.21 -18.68
C ILE A 43 -4.06 13.56 -19.83
N LEU A 44 -3.01 14.26 -20.28
CA LEU A 44 -2.16 13.83 -21.41
C LEU A 44 -1.26 12.63 -21.04
N SER A 45 -0.85 12.52 -19.77
CA SER A 45 -0.02 11.43 -19.23
C SER A 45 0.06 11.52 -17.70
N GLY A 46 0.40 10.42 -17.02
CA GLY A 46 0.60 10.35 -15.56
C GLY A 46 -0.29 9.32 -14.84
N CYS A 47 0.09 8.94 -13.62
CA CYS A 47 -0.69 8.00 -12.78
C CYS A 47 -1.85 8.74 -12.09
N PHE A 48 -2.81 9.26 -12.87
CA PHE A 48 -4.04 9.79 -12.32
C PHE A 48 -5.05 8.66 -12.18
N HIS A 49 -5.37 8.30 -10.95
CA HIS A 49 -6.40 7.32 -10.65
C HIS A 49 -7.13 7.77 -9.38
N ALA A 50 -8.46 7.82 -9.39
CA ALA A 50 -9.25 8.24 -8.23
C ALA A 50 -8.92 7.41 -6.96
N ALA A 51 -8.56 6.14 -7.15
CA ALA A 51 -8.11 5.23 -6.09
C ALA A 51 -6.58 5.10 -5.97
N LEU A 52 -5.78 6.09 -6.39
CA LEU A 52 -4.31 6.00 -6.38
C LEU A 52 -3.77 5.67 -4.99
N ARG A 53 -4.21 6.38 -3.95
CA ARG A 53 -3.85 6.06 -2.55
C ARG A 53 -4.11 4.59 -2.22
N HIS A 54 -5.29 4.06 -2.59
CA HIS A 54 -5.64 2.66 -2.31
C HIS A 54 -4.64 1.72 -2.97
N ARG A 55 -4.35 1.93 -4.26
CA ARG A 55 -3.39 1.09 -4.99
C ARG A 55 -1.98 1.15 -4.38
N VAL A 56 -1.52 2.34 -4.00
CA VAL A 56 -0.19 2.52 -3.40
C VAL A 56 -0.12 1.86 -2.02
N VAL A 57 -1.10 2.09 -1.13
CA VAL A 57 -1.09 1.49 0.21
C VAL A 57 -1.33 -0.03 0.14
N SER A 58 -2.14 -0.51 -0.80
CA SER A 58 -2.29 -1.95 -1.09
C SER A 58 -0.96 -2.58 -1.47
N ARG A 59 -0.15 -1.89 -2.27
CA ARG A 59 1.19 -2.33 -2.68
C ARG A 59 2.16 -2.45 -1.49
N ILE A 60 2.09 -1.53 -0.52
CA ILE A 60 2.83 -1.60 0.74
C ILE A 60 2.46 -2.88 1.51
N TYR A 61 1.17 -3.16 1.67
CA TYR A 61 0.71 -4.39 2.34
C TYR A 61 1.17 -5.66 1.62
N ARG A 62 1.08 -5.67 0.28
CA ARG A 62 1.55 -6.80 -0.52
C ARG A 62 3.03 -7.09 -0.27
N ARG A 63 3.87 -6.06 -0.30
CA ARG A 63 5.32 -6.18 -0.05
C ARG A 63 5.63 -6.69 1.35
N PHE A 64 4.92 -6.17 2.36
CA PHE A 64 5.03 -6.69 3.71
C PHE A 64 4.72 -8.19 3.78
N ILE A 65 3.64 -8.65 3.12
CA ILE A 65 3.29 -10.07 3.07
C ILE A 65 4.35 -10.91 2.35
N GLU A 66 4.83 -10.43 1.20
CA GLU A 66 5.88 -11.08 0.41
C GLU A 66 7.18 -11.21 1.22
N LYS A 67 7.60 -10.15 1.92
CA LYS A 67 8.83 -10.12 2.74
C LYS A 67 8.86 -11.20 3.82
N TYR A 68 7.75 -11.42 4.52
CA TYR A 68 7.68 -12.39 5.62
C TYR A 68 7.24 -13.79 5.16
N SER A 69 7.11 -14.01 3.84
CA SER A 69 6.68 -15.29 3.25
C SER A 69 5.46 -15.87 3.97
N ILE A 70 4.46 -15.01 4.22
CA ILE A 70 3.29 -15.38 5.01
C ILE A 70 2.35 -16.17 4.11
N GLU A 71 2.28 -17.48 4.30
CA GLU A 71 1.45 -18.34 3.45
C GLU A 71 0.13 -18.70 4.11
N ASN A 72 0.13 -19.15 5.37
CA ASN A 72 -1.09 -19.56 6.07
C ASN A 72 -1.14 -18.94 7.46
N ALA A 73 -1.77 -17.77 7.55
CA ALA A 73 -1.90 -17.02 8.79
C ALA A 73 -3.11 -16.09 8.76
N THR A 74 -3.49 -15.63 9.95
CA THR A 74 -4.36 -14.46 10.10
C THR A 74 -3.48 -13.23 10.25
N ILE A 75 -3.67 -12.27 9.33
CA ILE A 75 -3.09 -10.94 9.41
C ILE A 75 -4.12 -9.98 9.97
N SER A 76 -3.85 -9.49 11.16
CA SER A 76 -4.66 -8.45 11.78
C SER A 76 -4.03 -7.09 11.50
N VAL A 77 -4.81 -6.17 10.96
CA VAL A 77 -4.39 -4.80 10.61
C VAL A 77 -5.34 -3.80 11.26
N SER A 78 -4.98 -2.52 11.23
CA SER A 78 -5.93 -1.47 11.63
C SER A 78 -7.23 -1.59 10.85
N ALA A 79 -8.38 -1.47 11.53
CA ALA A 79 -9.69 -1.49 10.88
C ALA A 79 -9.80 -0.44 9.75
N LYS A 80 -9.11 0.71 9.89
CA LYS A 80 -9.03 1.76 8.86
C LYS A 80 -8.26 1.35 7.61
N HIS A 81 -7.35 0.38 7.75
CA HIS A 81 -6.48 -0.10 6.67
C HIS A 81 -6.91 -1.46 6.11
N LEU A 82 -7.95 -2.09 6.65
CA LEU A 82 -8.40 -3.41 6.19
C LEU A 82 -8.64 -3.45 4.67
N ALA A 83 -9.32 -2.43 4.12
CA ALA A 83 -9.56 -2.34 2.68
C ALA A 83 -8.26 -2.23 1.88
N TYR A 84 -7.23 -1.57 2.43
CA TYR A 84 -5.90 -1.50 1.81
C TYR A 84 -5.19 -2.85 1.87
N ALA A 85 -5.25 -3.55 3.01
CA ALA A 85 -4.62 -4.85 3.19
C ALA A 85 -5.22 -5.93 2.28
N VAL A 86 -6.55 -5.99 2.18
CA VAL A 86 -7.28 -6.87 1.24
C VAL A 86 -6.94 -6.53 -0.23
N GLY A 87 -6.65 -5.27 -0.49
CA GLY A 87 -6.15 -4.75 -1.75
C GLY A 87 -7.22 -4.21 -2.70
N PHE A 88 -6.79 -3.41 -3.69
CA PHE A 88 -7.70 -2.84 -4.67
C PHE A 88 -8.32 -3.98 -5.50
N LYS A 89 -9.66 -4.02 -5.59
CA LYS A 89 -10.40 -5.15 -6.20
C LYS A 89 -10.00 -6.53 -5.61
N ARG A 90 -9.62 -6.56 -4.32
CA ARG A 90 -9.19 -7.78 -3.60
C ARG A 90 -7.91 -8.43 -4.16
N GLU A 91 -7.06 -7.67 -4.85
CA GLU A 91 -5.84 -8.20 -5.47
C GLU A 91 -4.94 -8.97 -4.49
N ASN A 92 -4.76 -8.50 -3.26
CA ASN A 92 -3.92 -9.17 -2.27
C ASN A 92 -4.59 -10.44 -1.73
N ALA A 93 -5.90 -10.39 -1.45
CA ALA A 93 -6.63 -11.58 -1.02
C ALA A 93 -6.67 -12.68 -2.09
N ASN A 94 -6.66 -12.29 -3.38
CA ASN A 94 -6.56 -13.26 -4.48
C ASN A 94 -5.14 -13.80 -4.64
N LEU A 95 -4.12 -12.96 -4.43
CA LEU A 95 -2.71 -13.36 -4.50
C LEU A 95 -2.31 -14.28 -3.33
N PHE A 96 -2.90 -14.07 -2.16
CA PHE A 96 -2.64 -14.84 -0.94
C PHE A 96 -3.92 -15.49 -0.41
N PRO A 97 -4.47 -16.51 -1.09
CA PRO A 97 -5.78 -17.08 -0.79
C PRO A 97 -5.86 -17.79 0.58
N LEU A 98 -4.70 -18.19 1.12
CA LEU A 98 -4.58 -18.85 2.41
C LEU A 98 -4.45 -17.84 3.57
N LEU A 99 -4.34 -16.55 3.29
CA LEU A 99 -4.31 -15.51 4.32
C LEU A 99 -5.71 -15.01 4.66
N ARG A 100 -5.96 -14.87 5.96
CA ARG A 100 -7.18 -14.22 6.48
C ARG A 100 -6.86 -12.81 6.93
N PHE A 101 -7.50 -11.83 6.31
CA PHE A 101 -7.36 -10.42 6.67
C PHE A 101 -8.41 -10.03 7.70
N GLN A 102 -7.97 -9.48 8.84
CA GLN A 102 -8.85 -9.03 9.92
C GLN A 102 -8.57 -7.56 10.25
N GLY A 103 -9.63 -6.77 10.39
CA GLY A 103 -9.54 -5.38 10.84
C GLY A 103 -9.78 -5.27 12.33
N GLU A 104 -8.85 -4.69 13.07
CA GLU A 104 -8.95 -4.47 14.51
C GLU A 104 -8.82 -2.98 14.85
N LYS A 105 -9.67 -2.49 15.76
CA LYS A 105 -9.67 -1.07 16.17
C LYS A 105 -8.47 -0.71 17.06
N SER A 106 -7.94 -1.70 17.78
CA SER A 106 -6.78 -1.56 18.68
C SER A 106 -5.46 -1.43 17.93
N ILE A 107 -5.37 -1.92 16.69
CA ILE A 107 -4.17 -1.86 15.87
C ILE A 107 -4.07 -0.49 15.19
N LYS A 108 -2.94 0.20 15.39
CA LYS A 108 -2.67 1.51 14.79
C LYS A 108 -2.44 1.36 13.27
N PRO A 109 -2.67 2.43 12.49
CA PRO A 109 -2.20 2.48 11.11
C PRO A 109 -0.73 2.09 11.02
N TRP A 110 -0.38 1.37 9.96
CA TRP A 110 0.97 0.86 9.70
C TRP A 110 1.47 -0.28 10.59
N ASP A 111 0.71 -0.65 11.62
CA ASP A 111 0.99 -1.86 12.40
C ASP A 111 0.23 -3.05 11.83
N ALA A 112 0.84 -4.22 11.92
CA ALA A 112 0.23 -5.51 11.60
C ALA A 112 0.57 -6.52 12.70
N ARG A 113 -0.39 -7.39 13.04
CA ARG A 113 -0.17 -8.51 13.95
C ARG A 113 -0.28 -9.82 13.17
N LEU A 114 0.74 -10.65 13.28
CA LEU A 114 0.82 -11.97 12.69
C LEU A 114 1.17 -12.98 13.78
N ASN A 115 0.31 -13.97 14.00
CA ASN A 115 0.53 -15.04 14.98
C ASN A 115 0.94 -14.54 16.38
N GLY A 116 0.41 -13.39 16.82
CA GLY A 116 0.72 -12.77 18.11
C GLY A 116 1.91 -11.80 18.11
N THR A 117 2.75 -11.82 17.07
CA THR A 117 3.86 -10.87 16.90
C THR A 117 3.37 -9.59 16.24
N CYS A 118 3.72 -8.44 16.81
CA CYS A 118 3.41 -7.13 16.25
C CYS A 118 4.58 -6.63 15.38
N TYR A 119 4.24 -6.14 14.20
CA TYR A 119 5.17 -5.59 13.22
C TYR A 119 4.79 -4.14 12.93
N HIS A 120 5.77 -3.25 12.93
CA HIS A 120 5.61 -1.93 12.36
C HIS A 120 6.07 -1.98 10.90
N MET A 121 5.13 -1.96 9.95
CA MET A 121 5.42 -2.28 8.55
C MET A 121 6.36 -1.25 7.88
N LEU A 122 6.45 -0.02 8.40
CA LEU A 122 7.24 1.04 7.77
C LEU A 122 8.73 0.97 8.13
N THR A 123 9.08 0.56 9.35
CA THR A 123 10.49 0.36 9.76
C THR A 123 11.04 -0.95 9.22
N GLU A 124 10.19 -1.97 9.13
CA GLU A 124 10.55 -3.26 8.56
C GLU A 124 10.64 -3.22 7.03
N GLY A 125 10.05 -2.23 6.35
CA GLY A 125 10.12 -2.07 4.90
C GLY A 125 11.44 -1.52 4.34
N LEU A 126 12.36 -1.07 5.20
CA LEU A 126 13.59 -0.34 4.80
C LEU A 126 14.47 -1.11 3.82
N TYR A 127 14.58 -2.43 3.97
CA TYR A 127 15.44 -3.27 3.12
C TYR A 127 15.02 -3.30 1.64
N GLU A 128 13.72 -3.14 1.35
CA GLU A 128 13.26 -3.10 -0.05
C GLU A 128 13.47 -1.73 -0.70
N ILE A 129 13.57 -0.66 0.10
CA ILE A 129 13.80 0.69 -0.40
C ILE A 129 15.20 0.80 -1.00
N GLU A 130 16.22 0.25 -0.35
CA GLU A 130 17.60 0.24 -0.85
C GLU A 130 17.70 -0.47 -2.21
N ARG A 131 17.06 -1.65 -2.34
CA ARG A 131 16.98 -2.40 -3.62
C ARG A 131 16.25 -1.67 -4.75
N LEU A 132 15.38 -0.71 -4.44
CA LEU A 132 14.69 0.09 -5.46
C LEU A 132 15.53 1.26 -5.95
N PHE A 133 16.55 1.68 -5.21
CA PHE A 133 17.56 2.62 -5.68
C PHE A 133 18.61 1.96 -6.59
N GLU A 134 18.77 0.64 -6.51
CA GLU A 134 19.71 -0.14 -7.31
C GLU A 134 19.19 -0.51 -8.73
N ARG A 135 17.91 -0.22 -9.06
CA ARG A 135 17.28 -0.58 -10.35
C ARG A 135 16.87 0.64 -11.18
#